data_AF-A0A8T2NTI9-F1
#
_entry.id   AF-A0A8T2NTI9-F1
#
_cell.length_a   1.000
_cell.length_b   1.000
_cell.length_c   1.000
_cell.angle_alpha   90.00
_cell.angle_beta   90.00
_cell.angle_gamma   90.00
#
_symmetry.space_group_name_H-M   'P 1'
#
loop_
_entity.id
_entity.type
_entity.pdbx_description
1 polymer ?
#
loop_
_entity_poly.entity_id
_entity_poly.type
_entity_poly.pdbx_seq_one_letter_code
_entity_poly.pdbx_strand_id
1 'polypeptide(L)'
;MLPPKSTISFLKCDPTPTVGSQGRLTYAHYGRLEDFQTAVELGARVNGSVVLLRAGTISFAEKVANAAKLEASAVLIYPDPAEYSFETNAELFGHVHFGSGDPYTPGFPSFNHTQFPPAQSSGLPGIPAQTISASMATELFRKMGRNNAPSFWKGNLGVSYRLGGDDGVVKVEVNNVLAEKKINNVFGVLKGFMDPDRYVVIGAQRDAWGAGFAKSTVGTSLLVELARVMSEMVKSEKFIPRRSIIFASWSAGEYGSVGATEWLEVNSPTNPSSTLYAQVAGPNWEESVMVPMQMDDAAYPFLAFSGIPSVSFRFTSRTGSYPYFGTLLDTRPKLNSATGQRTAKVAVAAAQVAGQMAMKLVHDHLLQLDVARYSSRIRKDVVQMNRLLYSLKQAKLLPETLTMQWLMSALGSYSRASRALTSTIENTDLTDMEACRNLNDRIMRVTPPRPRSNNLTPAASLHSLKNQSPESDVDAFRNQFALATWTIQGCANALAGNVWELDNEI
;
A
#
# COMPACT_ATOMS: atom_id res chain seq x y z
N MET A 1 -40.07 -6.09 -21.30
CA MET A 1 -39.72 -5.70 -19.92
C MET A 1 -38.32 -5.13 -19.95
N LEU A 2 -38.17 -3.83 -19.68
CA LEU A 2 -36.86 -3.24 -19.42
C LEU A 2 -36.24 -3.99 -18.23
N PRO A 3 -34.97 -4.40 -18.28
CA PRO A 3 -34.34 -4.98 -17.10
C PRO A 3 -34.39 -3.94 -15.95
N PRO A 4 -34.52 -4.37 -14.69
CA PRO A 4 -34.57 -3.47 -13.56
C PRO A 4 -33.34 -2.56 -13.61
N LYS A 5 -33.54 -1.25 -13.42
CA LYS A 5 -32.46 -0.29 -13.19
C LYS A 5 -31.51 -0.91 -12.16
N SER A 6 -30.32 -1.29 -12.60
CA SER A 6 -29.33 -1.98 -11.79
C SER A 6 -28.96 -1.12 -10.59
N THR A 7 -28.86 -1.76 -9.44
CA THR A 7 -28.30 -1.24 -8.19
C THR A 7 -26.94 -0.55 -8.47
N ILE A 8 -26.74 0.66 -7.94
CA ILE A 8 -25.62 1.56 -8.26
C ILE A 8 -24.39 1.20 -7.40
N SER A 9 -23.56 0.30 -7.92
CA SER A 9 -22.14 0.24 -7.53
C SER A 9 -21.32 1.05 -8.55
N PHE A 10 -20.16 1.59 -8.18
CA PHE A 10 -19.26 2.28 -9.12
C PHE A 10 -17.82 2.31 -8.61
N LEU A 11 -16.88 2.59 -9.52
CA LEU A 11 -15.46 2.75 -9.21
C LEU A 11 -15.08 4.22 -9.14
N LYS A 12 -14.37 4.60 -8.07
CA LYS A 12 -13.94 5.98 -7.82
C LYS A 12 -12.76 6.36 -8.71
N CYS A 13 -12.69 7.63 -9.06
CA CYS A 13 -11.62 8.20 -9.87
C CYS A 13 -11.54 7.58 -11.27
N ASP A 14 -12.68 7.16 -11.85
CA ASP A 14 -12.80 6.90 -13.28
C ASP A 14 -13.20 8.21 -13.97
N PRO A 15 -12.26 8.92 -14.63
CA PRO A 15 -12.52 10.20 -15.27
C PRO A 15 -13.07 10.01 -16.68
N THR A 16 -13.29 8.76 -17.14
CA THR A 16 -13.79 8.54 -18.49
C THR A 16 -15.11 9.29 -18.65
N PRO A 17 -15.22 10.22 -19.63
CA PRO A 17 -16.50 10.84 -19.97
C PRO A 17 -17.50 9.73 -20.29
N THR A 18 -18.79 10.06 -20.40
CA THR A 18 -19.83 9.15 -20.91
C THR A 18 -19.43 8.53 -22.25
N VAL A 19 -18.64 7.46 -22.20
CA VAL A 19 -18.07 6.74 -23.32
C VAL A 19 -18.53 5.33 -23.10
N GLY A 20 -19.59 4.98 -23.81
CA GLY A 20 -20.00 3.60 -23.92
C GLY A 20 -18.89 2.82 -24.61
N SER A 21 -18.17 1.98 -23.86
CA SER A 21 -17.25 1.01 -24.43
C SER A 21 -18.02 -0.24 -24.82
N GLN A 22 -17.62 -0.87 -25.91
CA GLN A 22 -18.15 -2.18 -26.29
C GLN A 22 -17.02 -3.12 -26.66
N GLY A 23 -17.21 -4.39 -26.38
CA GLY A 23 -16.23 -5.40 -26.71
C GLY A 23 -16.74 -6.80 -26.43
N ARG A 24 -16.02 -7.79 -26.96
CA ARG A 24 -16.20 -9.19 -26.56
C ARG A 24 -15.83 -9.38 -25.09
N LEU A 25 -16.40 -10.37 -24.44
CA LEU A 25 -16.09 -10.63 -23.03
C LEU A 25 -14.88 -11.56 -22.89
N THR A 26 -13.92 -11.21 -22.04
CA THR A 26 -12.72 -12.02 -21.74
C THR A 26 -12.55 -12.17 -20.23
N TYR A 27 -12.29 -13.37 -19.73
CA TYR A 27 -12.04 -13.62 -18.31
C TYR A 27 -10.55 -13.79 -18.04
N ALA A 28 -10.01 -13.04 -17.09
CA ALA A 28 -8.59 -13.06 -16.73
C ALA A 28 -8.37 -13.17 -15.20
N HIS A 29 -9.17 -14.01 -14.53
CA HIS A 29 -8.97 -14.39 -13.12
C HIS A 29 -8.87 -13.18 -12.18
N TYR A 30 -7.76 -12.99 -11.45
CA TYR A 30 -7.54 -11.83 -10.58
C TYR A 30 -6.92 -10.62 -11.28
N GLY A 31 -6.64 -10.68 -12.58
CA GLY A 31 -6.08 -9.55 -13.34
C GLY A 31 -4.60 -9.26 -13.05
N ARG A 32 -3.85 -10.23 -12.54
CA ARG A 32 -2.38 -10.14 -12.46
C ARG A 32 -1.80 -10.23 -13.87
N LEU A 33 -0.58 -9.70 -14.06
CA LEU A 33 0.12 -9.83 -15.35
C LEU A 33 0.26 -11.30 -15.78
N GLU A 34 0.55 -12.19 -14.83
CA GLU A 34 0.60 -13.66 -15.03
C GLU A 34 -0.76 -14.24 -15.48
N ASP A 35 -1.87 -13.73 -14.92
CA ASP A 35 -3.21 -14.19 -15.30
C ASP A 35 -3.52 -13.79 -16.75
N PHE A 36 -3.15 -12.56 -17.15
CA PHE A 36 -3.30 -12.12 -18.53
C PHE A 36 -2.42 -12.91 -19.51
N GLN A 37 -1.16 -13.19 -19.16
CA GLN A 37 -0.27 -14.04 -19.96
C GLN A 37 -0.89 -15.42 -20.16
N THR A 38 -1.34 -16.06 -19.07
CA THR A 38 -2.02 -17.36 -19.11
C THR A 38 -3.28 -17.31 -19.98
N ALA A 39 -4.08 -16.24 -19.88
CA ALA A 39 -5.28 -16.09 -20.72
C ALA A 39 -4.93 -16.05 -22.21
N VAL A 40 -3.90 -15.29 -22.59
CA VAL A 40 -3.43 -15.16 -23.98
C VAL A 40 -2.86 -16.48 -24.50
N GLU A 41 -2.05 -17.18 -23.69
CA GLU A 41 -1.50 -18.51 -24.03
C GLU A 41 -2.61 -19.54 -24.28
N LEU A 42 -3.72 -19.44 -23.56
CA LEU A 42 -4.90 -20.30 -23.73
C LEU A 42 -5.85 -19.81 -24.85
N GLY A 43 -5.42 -18.82 -25.64
CA GLY A 43 -6.13 -18.34 -26.83
C GLY A 43 -7.16 -17.24 -26.57
N ALA A 44 -7.20 -16.65 -25.38
CA ALA A 44 -8.05 -15.49 -25.12
C ALA A 44 -7.49 -14.21 -25.77
N ARG A 45 -8.35 -13.34 -26.28
CA ARG A 45 -7.95 -12.08 -26.90
C ARG A 45 -8.36 -10.89 -26.02
N VAL A 46 -7.38 -10.18 -25.45
CA VAL A 46 -7.61 -9.05 -24.53
C VAL A 46 -7.78 -7.70 -25.25
N ASN A 47 -7.07 -7.46 -26.34
CA ASN A 47 -7.10 -6.17 -27.05
C ASN A 47 -8.51 -5.84 -27.58
N GLY A 48 -9.09 -4.73 -27.13
CA GLY A 48 -10.44 -4.28 -27.47
C GLY A 48 -11.57 -5.09 -26.81
N SER A 49 -11.26 -5.95 -25.83
CA SER A 49 -12.26 -6.74 -25.10
C SER A 49 -12.67 -6.09 -23.78
N VAL A 50 -13.89 -6.39 -23.33
CA VAL A 50 -14.34 -6.12 -21.97
C VAL A 50 -13.81 -7.24 -21.09
N VAL A 51 -12.96 -6.90 -20.12
CA VAL A 51 -12.29 -7.88 -19.27
C VAL A 51 -13.07 -8.05 -17.97
N LEU A 52 -13.47 -9.29 -17.68
CA LEU A 52 -14.09 -9.70 -16.43
C LEU A 52 -13.02 -10.21 -15.45
N LEU A 53 -12.98 -9.62 -14.26
CA LEU A 53 -11.98 -9.88 -13.24
C LEU A 53 -12.64 -10.13 -11.87
N ARG A 54 -12.01 -10.98 -11.07
CA ARG A 54 -12.37 -11.21 -9.67
C ARG A 54 -11.78 -10.11 -8.78
N ALA A 55 -12.57 -9.60 -7.84
CA ALA A 55 -12.05 -8.87 -6.70
C ALA A 55 -11.18 -9.80 -5.84
N GLY A 56 -10.12 -9.29 -5.18
CA GLY A 56 -9.24 -10.09 -4.34
C GLY A 56 -7.76 -9.70 -4.47
N THR A 57 -6.91 -10.67 -4.81
CA THR A 57 -5.42 -10.70 -4.73
C THR A 57 -4.63 -9.40 -4.96
N ILE A 58 -5.06 -8.54 -5.88
CA ILE A 58 -4.41 -7.25 -6.20
C ILE A 58 -5.46 -6.13 -6.15
N SER A 59 -5.01 -4.88 -6.02
CA SER A 59 -5.90 -3.73 -5.95
C SER A 59 -6.70 -3.53 -7.25
N PHE A 60 -7.81 -2.81 -7.18
CA PHE A 60 -8.64 -2.55 -8.36
C PHE A 60 -7.92 -1.64 -9.35
N ALA A 61 -7.16 -0.67 -8.85
CA ALA A 61 -6.29 0.17 -9.65
C ALA A 61 -5.26 -0.65 -10.44
N GLU A 62 -4.59 -1.63 -9.82
CA GLU A 62 -3.65 -2.52 -10.51
C GLU A 62 -4.33 -3.38 -11.58
N LYS A 63 -5.52 -3.92 -11.29
CA LYS A 63 -6.32 -4.69 -12.26
C LYS A 63 -6.61 -3.87 -13.52
N VAL A 64 -7.08 -2.63 -13.33
CA VAL A 64 -7.45 -1.73 -14.43
C VAL A 64 -6.21 -1.27 -15.18
N ALA A 65 -5.12 -0.93 -14.49
CA ALA A 65 -3.86 -0.57 -15.13
C ALA A 65 -3.28 -1.71 -15.99
N ASN A 66 -3.29 -2.95 -15.48
CA ASN A 66 -2.83 -4.11 -16.23
C ASN A 66 -3.70 -4.39 -17.47
N ALA A 67 -5.01 -4.26 -17.36
CA ALA A 67 -5.93 -4.43 -18.49
C ALA A 67 -5.74 -3.32 -19.55
N ALA A 68 -5.58 -2.07 -19.12
CA ALA A 68 -5.36 -0.93 -20.01
C ALA A 68 -4.05 -1.07 -20.80
N LYS A 69 -2.98 -1.57 -20.18
CA LYS A 69 -1.71 -1.88 -20.87
C LYS A 69 -1.85 -2.89 -22.01
N LEU A 70 -2.87 -3.74 -21.95
CA LEU A 70 -3.18 -4.75 -22.98
C LEU A 70 -4.28 -4.28 -23.94
N GLU A 71 -4.55 -2.97 -23.97
CA GLU A 71 -5.53 -2.32 -24.83
C GLU A 71 -6.96 -2.86 -24.65
N ALA A 72 -7.32 -3.33 -23.46
CA ALA A 72 -8.70 -3.70 -23.14
C ALA A 72 -9.65 -2.49 -23.31
N SER A 73 -10.92 -2.73 -23.68
CA SER A 73 -11.88 -1.65 -23.89
C SER A 73 -12.63 -1.22 -22.63
N ALA A 74 -12.80 -2.12 -21.67
CA ALA A 74 -13.35 -1.83 -20.33
C ALA A 74 -13.04 -2.97 -19.35
N VAL A 75 -13.20 -2.71 -18.05
CA VAL A 75 -13.01 -3.71 -16.98
C VAL A 75 -14.28 -3.86 -16.13
N LEU A 76 -14.67 -5.11 -15.87
CA LEU A 76 -15.72 -5.47 -14.94
C LEU A 76 -15.13 -6.25 -13.77
N ILE A 77 -15.38 -5.81 -12.52
CA ILE A 77 -14.85 -6.46 -11.31
C ILE A 77 -16.01 -7.01 -10.49
N TYR A 78 -15.96 -8.29 -10.10
CA TYR A 78 -17.03 -8.92 -9.31
C TYR A 78 -16.52 -9.64 -8.06
N PRO A 79 -17.32 -9.70 -6.97
CA PRO A 79 -17.01 -10.48 -5.78
C PRO A 79 -17.40 -11.95 -5.99
N ASP A 80 -16.42 -12.84 -6.13
CA ASP A 80 -16.68 -14.27 -6.28
C ASP A 80 -17.06 -14.92 -4.93
N PRO A 81 -18.13 -15.73 -4.84
CA PRO A 81 -18.52 -16.42 -3.61
C PRO A 81 -17.47 -17.37 -3.02
N ALA A 82 -16.43 -17.71 -3.77
CA ALA A 82 -15.28 -18.45 -3.24
C ALA A 82 -14.49 -17.65 -2.19
N GLU A 83 -14.55 -16.31 -2.24
CA GLU A 83 -13.88 -15.41 -1.28
C GLU A 83 -14.87 -14.55 -0.50
N TYR A 84 -15.97 -14.15 -1.14
CA TYR A 84 -16.94 -13.22 -0.60
C TYR A 84 -18.26 -13.93 -0.29
N SER A 85 -18.46 -14.34 0.96
CA SER A 85 -19.59 -15.15 1.41
C SER A 85 -20.90 -14.38 1.67
N PHE A 86 -21.07 -13.21 1.03
CA PHE A 86 -22.26 -12.39 1.19
C PHE A 86 -23.27 -12.59 0.05
N GLU A 87 -24.43 -11.93 0.15
CA GLU A 87 -25.51 -12.02 -0.85
C GLU A 87 -25.02 -11.74 -2.26
N THR A 88 -25.40 -12.58 -3.24
CA THR A 88 -24.88 -12.50 -4.61
C THR A 88 -25.22 -11.21 -5.36
N ASN A 89 -26.20 -10.45 -4.86
CA ASN A 89 -26.60 -9.13 -5.38
C ASN A 89 -25.92 -7.96 -4.63
N ALA A 90 -25.11 -8.23 -3.61
CA ALA A 90 -24.47 -7.18 -2.84
C ALA A 90 -23.47 -6.41 -3.70
N GLU A 91 -23.46 -5.10 -3.49
CA GLU A 91 -22.61 -4.17 -4.20
C GLU A 91 -21.21 -4.12 -3.60
N LEU A 92 -20.23 -4.06 -4.49
CA LEU A 92 -18.83 -3.88 -4.14
C LEU A 92 -18.37 -2.50 -4.62
N PHE A 93 -17.78 -1.73 -3.71
CA PHE A 93 -17.18 -0.43 -4.01
C PHE A 93 -15.67 -0.57 -4.09
N GLY A 94 -15.05 0.24 -4.94
CA GLY A 94 -13.61 0.19 -5.13
C GLY A 94 -13.03 1.49 -5.66
N HIS A 95 -11.70 1.57 -5.64
CA HIS A 95 -10.92 2.71 -6.10
C HIS A 95 -9.98 2.27 -7.21
N VAL A 96 -9.96 3.01 -8.33
CA VAL A 96 -9.17 2.63 -9.52
C VAL A 96 -8.03 3.60 -9.85
N HIS A 97 -7.83 4.66 -9.08
CA HIS A 97 -6.65 5.50 -9.25
C HIS A 97 -5.42 4.77 -8.71
N PHE A 98 -4.46 4.56 -9.62
CA PHE A 98 -3.19 3.89 -9.40
C PHE A 98 -2.17 4.89 -8.84
N GLY A 99 -2.47 5.34 -7.64
CA GLY A 99 -1.72 6.33 -6.88
C GLY A 99 -2.39 6.54 -5.52
N SER A 100 -1.95 7.57 -4.81
CA SER A 100 -2.54 8.01 -3.56
C SER A 100 -2.53 9.53 -3.51
N GLY A 101 -3.46 10.15 -2.78
CA GLY A 101 -3.66 11.60 -2.81
C GLY A 101 -4.74 12.03 -3.80
N ASP A 102 -4.93 13.34 -3.92
CA ASP A 102 -5.81 13.92 -4.92
C ASP A 102 -5.24 13.60 -6.32
N PRO A 103 -6.02 12.95 -7.20
CA PRO A 103 -5.57 12.64 -8.55
C PRO A 103 -5.34 13.88 -9.44
N TYR A 104 -5.66 15.09 -8.99
CA TYR A 104 -5.44 16.33 -9.74
C TYR A 104 -4.36 17.24 -9.16
N THR A 105 -3.78 16.88 -8.01
CA THR A 105 -2.64 17.60 -7.43
C THR A 105 -1.51 16.66 -7.01
N PRO A 106 -0.99 15.81 -7.92
CA PRO A 106 0.03 14.84 -7.55
C PRO A 106 1.32 15.51 -7.04
N GLY A 107 1.66 15.26 -5.77
CA GLY A 107 2.89 15.75 -5.15
C GLY A 107 2.81 17.19 -4.63
N PHE A 108 1.64 17.82 -4.67
CA PHE A 108 1.42 19.16 -4.11
C PHE A 108 0.04 19.23 -3.46
N PRO A 109 -0.11 19.94 -2.34
CA PRO A 109 -1.40 20.04 -1.68
C PRO A 109 -2.40 20.75 -2.58
N SER A 110 -3.63 20.26 -2.60
CA SER A 110 -4.81 20.86 -3.22
C SER A 110 -5.28 22.19 -2.61
N PHE A 111 -4.41 22.91 -1.88
CA PHE A 111 -4.72 24.24 -1.36
C PHE A 111 -4.78 25.26 -2.49
N ASN A 112 -5.97 25.81 -2.72
CA ASN A 112 -6.23 26.99 -3.53
C ASN A 112 -5.54 26.94 -4.93
N HIS A 113 -6.24 26.37 -5.92
CA HIS A 113 -5.86 26.12 -7.34
C HIS A 113 -5.22 27.30 -8.12
N THR A 114 -5.01 28.44 -7.46
CA THR A 114 -4.28 29.61 -7.92
C THR A 114 -2.76 29.40 -8.02
N GLN A 115 -2.15 28.56 -7.17
CA GLN A 115 -0.69 28.40 -7.13
C GLN A 115 -0.17 27.32 -8.10
N PHE A 116 -0.92 26.24 -8.28
CA PHE A 116 -0.61 25.19 -9.24
C PHE A 116 -1.91 24.82 -9.98
N PRO A 117 -1.91 24.84 -11.33
CA PRO A 117 -3.08 24.38 -12.08
C PRO A 117 -3.26 22.87 -11.84
N PRO A 118 -4.51 22.39 -11.72
CA PRO A 118 -4.79 20.96 -11.64
C PRO A 118 -4.08 20.19 -12.76
N ALA A 119 -3.28 19.19 -12.38
CA ALA A 119 -2.58 18.33 -13.30
C ALA A 119 -3.11 16.91 -13.14
N GLN A 120 -3.65 16.35 -14.24
CA GLN A 120 -4.22 15.02 -14.21
C GLN A 120 -3.14 13.97 -13.89
N SER A 121 -3.34 13.23 -12.80
CA SER A 121 -2.48 12.12 -12.39
C SER A 121 -2.39 11.07 -13.49
N SER A 122 -1.17 10.63 -13.79
CA SER A 122 -0.90 9.49 -14.70
C SER A 122 -1.44 8.17 -14.17
N GLY A 123 -1.85 8.11 -12.91
CA GLY A 123 -2.46 6.94 -12.29
C GLY A 123 -3.97 6.84 -12.50
N LEU A 124 -4.64 7.83 -13.10
CA LEU A 124 -6.06 7.72 -13.43
C LEU A 124 -6.26 6.65 -14.52
N PRO A 125 -7.34 5.86 -14.46
CA PRO A 125 -7.61 4.81 -15.43
C PRO A 125 -7.85 5.41 -16.82
N GLY A 126 -7.21 4.82 -17.84
CA GLY A 126 -7.41 5.19 -19.24
C GLY A 126 -8.58 4.47 -19.93
N ILE A 127 -9.24 3.55 -19.22
CA ILE A 127 -10.35 2.73 -19.73
C ILE A 127 -11.48 2.68 -18.69
N PRO A 128 -12.76 2.59 -19.10
CA PRO A 128 -13.87 2.50 -18.16
C PRO A 128 -13.79 1.24 -17.29
N ALA A 129 -14.10 1.40 -16.01
CA ALA A 129 -14.09 0.29 -15.07
C ALA A 129 -15.32 0.32 -14.16
N GLN A 130 -15.94 -0.84 -13.94
CA GLN A 130 -17.19 -0.95 -13.20
C GLN A 130 -17.23 -2.20 -12.32
N THR A 131 -17.72 -2.07 -11.09
CA THR A 131 -18.04 -3.24 -10.26
C THR A 131 -19.40 -3.80 -10.63
N ILE A 132 -19.53 -5.12 -10.55
CA ILE A 132 -20.79 -5.81 -10.79
C ILE A 132 -21.04 -6.83 -9.68
N SER A 133 -22.29 -7.22 -9.50
CA SER A 133 -22.67 -8.25 -8.55
C SER A 133 -22.22 -9.65 -9.02
N ALA A 134 -22.14 -10.60 -8.08
CA ALA A 134 -21.88 -12.01 -8.41
C ALA A 134 -22.97 -12.59 -9.32
N SER A 135 -24.23 -12.16 -9.14
CA SER A 135 -25.35 -12.57 -10.01
C SER A 135 -25.17 -12.09 -11.45
N MET A 136 -24.74 -10.84 -11.67
CA MET A 136 -24.44 -10.32 -13.00
C MET A 136 -23.28 -11.07 -13.65
N ALA A 137 -22.19 -11.33 -12.89
CA ALA A 137 -21.08 -12.14 -13.38
C ALA A 137 -21.53 -13.55 -13.79
N THR A 138 -22.44 -14.15 -13.02
CA THR A 138 -23.06 -15.45 -13.34
C THR A 138 -23.79 -15.42 -14.69
N GLU A 139 -24.58 -14.37 -14.95
CA GLU A 139 -25.26 -14.19 -16.23
C GLU A 139 -24.30 -13.98 -17.40
N LEU A 140 -23.22 -13.23 -17.17
CA LEU A 140 -22.16 -13.03 -18.15
C LEU A 140 -21.48 -14.36 -18.51
N PHE A 141 -21.04 -15.16 -17.52
CA PHE A 141 -20.43 -16.47 -17.75
C PHE A 141 -21.34 -17.45 -18.49
N ARG A 142 -22.67 -17.41 -18.26
CA ARG A 142 -23.64 -18.24 -19.01
C ARG A 142 -23.65 -17.91 -20.50
N LYS A 143 -23.37 -16.65 -20.86
CA LYS A 143 -23.37 -16.15 -22.24
C LYS A 143 -21.99 -16.21 -22.91
N MET A 144 -20.91 -16.42 -22.17
CA MET A 144 -19.56 -16.53 -22.74
C MET A 144 -19.38 -17.77 -23.61
N GLY A 145 -18.55 -17.65 -24.66
CA GLY A 145 -18.17 -18.74 -25.58
C GLY A 145 -17.52 -19.95 -24.89
N ARG A 146 -17.28 -21.04 -25.64
CA ARG A 146 -17.13 -22.41 -25.09
C ARG A 146 -15.79 -22.73 -24.40
N ASN A 147 -14.74 -21.91 -24.53
CA ASN A 147 -13.42 -22.25 -23.99
C ASN A 147 -13.40 -22.17 -22.45
N ASN A 148 -13.24 -23.31 -21.80
CA ASN A 148 -13.19 -23.38 -20.33
C ASN A 148 -11.91 -22.71 -19.81
N ALA A 149 -12.06 -21.96 -18.72
CA ALA A 149 -10.92 -21.50 -17.95
C ALA A 149 -10.20 -22.68 -17.26
N PRO A 150 -8.91 -22.53 -16.91
CA PRO A 150 -8.20 -23.54 -16.15
C PRO A 150 -8.93 -23.91 -14.86
N SER A 151 -8.80 -25.17 -14.43
CA SER A 151 -9.49 -25.69 -13.24
C SER A 151 -9.15 -24.90 -11.97
N PHE A 152 -7.93 -24.39 -11.86
CA PHE A 152 -7.46 -23.59 -10.73
C PHE A 152 -7.99 -22.14 -10.73
N TRP A 153 -8.66 -21.69 -11.79
CA TRP A 153 -9.34 -20.38 -11.86
C TRP A 153 -10.81 -20.44 -11.45
N LYS A 154 -11.32 -21.64 -11.16
CA LYS A 154 -12.72 -21.88 -10.83
C LYS A 154 -13.06 -21.25 -9.47
N GLY A 155 -14.08 -20.39 -9.44
CA GLY A 155 -14.68 -19.87 -8.21
C GLY A 155 -15.96 -20.63 -7.82
N ASN A 156 -16.86 -19.96 -7.10
CA ASN A 156 -18.07 -20.57 -6.51
C ASN A 156 -19.40 -19.94 -6.96
N LEU A 157 -19.46 -19.35 -8.15
CA LEU A 157 -20.69 -18.85 -8.79
C LEU A 157 -21.70 -19.93 -9.23
N GLY A 158 -21.37 -21.23 -9.15
CA GLY A 158 -22.26 -22.30 -9.62
C GLY A 158 -22.43 -22.36 -11.15
N VAL A 159 -21.52 -21.76 -11.91
CA VAL A 159 -21.44 -21.82 -13.38
C VAL A 159 -20.05 -22.21 -13.85
N SER A 160 -19.93 -22.65 -15.10
CA SER A 160 -18.63 -22.88 -15.73
C SER A 160 -17.94 -21.56 -16.03
N TYR A 161 -16.70 -21.41 -15.55
CA TYR A 161 -15.84 -20.27 -15.85
C TYR A 161 -15.26 -20.47 -17.24
N ARG A 162 -15.40 -19.47 -18.09
CA ARG A 162 -14.98 -19.52 -19.49
C ARG A 162 -14.05 -18.36 -19.78
N LEU A 163 -13.02 -18.59 -20.59
CA LEU A 163 -12.02 -17.57 -20.95
C LEU A 163 -12.60 -16.47 -21.84
N GLY A 164 -13.64 -16.80 -22.60
CA GLY A 164 -14.22 -15.92 -23.61
C GLY A 164 -14.13 -16.53 -25.00
N GLY A 165 -14.65 -15.81 -25.98
CA GLY A 165 -14.66 -16.20 -27.39
C GLY A 165 -15.17 -15.04 -28.24
N ASP A 166 -15.43 -15.30 -29.52
CA ASP A 166 -16.00 -14.29 -30.43
C ASP A 166 -17.52 -14.10 -30.24
N ASP A 167 -18.13 -14.87 -29.33
CA ASP A 167 -19.56 -14.84 -29.03
C ASP A 167 -19.90 -13.80 -27.96
N GLY A 168 -20.76 -12.84 -28.32
CA GLY A 168 -21.38 -11.89 -27.40
C GLY A 168 -20.59 -10.58 -27.23
N VAL A 169 -21.24 -9.48 -27.57
CA VAL A 169 -20.73 -8.11 -27.32
C VAL A 169 -21.38 -7.57 -26.05
N VAL A 170 -20.55 -7.11 -25.13
CA VAL A 170 -21.00 -6.41 -23.91
C VAL A 170 -20.78 -4.92 -24.13
N LYS A 171 -21.83 -4.13 -23.92
CA LYS A 171 -21.74 -2.67 -23.84
C LYS A 171 -21.64 -2.28 -22.37
N VAL A 172 -20.61 -1.51 -22.02
CA VAL A 172 -20.39 -0.94 -20.69
C VAL A 172 -20.55 0.56 -20.80
N GLU A 173 -21.45 1.13 -20.00
CA GLU A 173 -21.70 2.57 -19.97
C GLU A 173 -21.51 3.07 -18.53
N VAL A 174 -20.47 3.86 -18.32
CA VAL A 174 -20.11 4.45 -17.03
C VAL A 174 -20.36 5.95 -17.13
N ASN A 175 -21.15 6.48 -16.18
CA ASN A 175 -21.61 7.87 -16.17
C ASN A 175 -21.20 8.59 -14.88
N ASN A 176 -19.94 8.38 -14.47
CA ASN A 176 -19.40 9.03 -13.28
C ASN A 176 -19.12 10.51 -13.58
N VAL A 177 -19.31 11.35 -12.56
CA VAL A 177 -19.06 12.80 -12.67
C VAL A 177 -18.02 13.19 -11.62
N LEU A 178 -16.97 13.88 -12.07
CA LEU A 178 -15.98 14.47 -11.19
C LEU A 178 -16.62 15.62 -10.40
N ALA A 179 -16.46 15.59 -9.08
CA ALA A 179 -17.00 16.62 -8.20
C ALA A 179 -15.96 17.07 -7.20
N GLU A 180 -15.66 18.36 -7.18
CA GLU A 180 -14.83 18.98 -6.15
C GLU A 180 -15.56 18.94 -4.81
N LYS A 181 -14.87 18.45 -3.77
CA LYS A 181 -15.43 18.31 -2.42
C LYS A 181 -14.42 18.79 -1.39
N LYS A 182 -14.89 19.61 -0.45
CA LYS A 182 -14.10 20.00 0.72
C LYS A 182 -13.92 18.81 1.66
N ILE A 183 -12.66 18.44 1.93
CA ILE A 183 -12.28 17.45 2.92
C ILE A 183 -11.81 18.14 4.20
N ASN A 184 -12.06 17.52 5.36
CA ASN A 184 -11.63 18.07 6.65
C ASN A 184 -10.88 17.00 7.45
N ASN A 185 -9.57 17.18 7.65
CA ASN A 185 -8.82 16.41 8.62
C ASN A 185 -8.91 17.07 9.99
N VAL A 186 -8.99 16.27 11.06
CA VAL A 186 -9.03 16.77 12.44
C VAL A 186 -7.76 16.34 13.16
N PHE A 187 -7.07 17.30 13.76
CA PHE A 187 -5.83 17.08 14.48
C PHE A 187 -5.97 17.45 15.95
N GLY A 188 -5.42 16.63 16.82
CA GLY A 188 -5.20 16.94 18.24
C GLY A 188 -3.74 16.72 18.59
N VAL A 189 -3.14 17.63 19.35
CA VAL A 189 -1.71 17.54 19.71
C VAL A 189 -1.55 17.50 21.22
N LEU A 190 -0.83 16.49 21.71
CA LEU A 190 -0.26 16.49 23.07
C LEU A 190 1.22 16.86 22.95
N LYS A 191 1.57 18.07 23.37
CA LYS A 191 2.93 18.60 23.25
C LYS A 191 3.89 17.86 24.17
N GLY A 192 5.02 17.40 23.62
CA GLY A 192 6.12 16.82 24.37
C GLY A 192 6.85 17.86 25.22
N PHE A 193 7.56 17.40 26.25
CA PHE A 193 8.27 18.26 27.18
C PHE A 193 9.74 18.46 26.80
N MET A 194 10.47 17.36 26.51
CA MET A 194 11.91 17.41 26.24
C MET A 194 12.21 17.64 24.75
N ASP A 195 11.52 16.92 23.89
CA ASP A 195 11.68 16.97 22.43
C ASP A 195 10.31 17.36 21.79
N PRO A 196 9.80 18.58 22.05
CA PRO A 196 8.49 19.01 21.55
C PRO A 196 8.39 19.07 20.03
N ASP A 197 9.53 19.15 19.34
CA ASP A 197 9.68 19.18 17.88
C ASP A 197 9.78 17.79 17.24
N ARG A 198 9.68 16.72 18.05
CA ARG A 198 9.65 15.33 17.58
C ARG A 198 8.25 14.78 17.74
N TYR A 199 7.69 14.23 16.66
CA TYR A 199 6.28 13.85 16.60
C TYR A 199 6.09 12.35 16.42
N VAL A 200 5.10 11.81 17.13
CA VAL A 200 4.53 10.48 16.91
C VAL A 200 3.12 10.69 16.40
N VAL A 201 2.85 10.25 15.17
CA VAL A 201 1.53 10.42 14.55
C VAL A 201 0.72 9.14 14.74
N ILE A 202 -0.48 9.28 15.32
CA ILE A 202 -1.47 8.21 15.48
C ILE A 202 -2.67 8.60 14.62
N GLY A 203 -2.91 7.84 13.55
CA GLY A 203 -3.91 8.16 12.54
C GLY A 203 -5.04 7.14 12.47
N ALA A 204 -6.26 7.60 12.16
CA ALA A 204 -7.37 6.73 11.76
C ALA A 204 -8.23 7.38 10.67
N GLN A 205 -8.66 6.59 9.69
CA GLN A 205 -9.62 7.01 8.67
C GLN A 205 -11.02 7.15 9.28
N ARG A 206 -11.70 8.27 9.02
CA ARG A 206 -13.05 8.60 9.52
C ARG A 206 -14.16 8.39 8.50
N ASP A 207 -13.87 8.54 7.21
CA ASP A 207 -14.84 8.33 6.15
C ASP A 207 -14.95 6.86 5.77
N ALA A 208 -16.14 6.44 5.34
CA ALA A 208 -16.39 5.12 4.81
C ALA A 208 -17.60 5.12 3.87
N TRP A 209 -17.72 4.08 3.06
CA TRP A 209 -18.97 3.77 2.35
C TRP A 209 -19.93 3.00 3.26
N GLY A 210 -21.21 3.35 3.17
CA GLY A 210 -22.24 2.80 4.06
C GLY A 210 -21.96 3.12 5.53
N ALA A 211 -22.27 2.17 6.41
CA ALA A 211 -22.02 2.35 7.84
C ALA A 211 -20.53 2.21 8.23
N GLY A 212 -19.73 1.49 7.43
CA GLY A 212 -18.28 1.41 7.60
C GLY A 212 -17.82 1.03 9.01
N PHE A 213 -18.51 0.10 9.65
CA PHE A 213 -18.28 -0.18 11.07
C PHE A 213 -16.88 -0.74 11.32
N ALA A 214 -16.48 -1.78 10.56
CA ALA A 214 -15.12 -2.31 10.58
C ALA A 214 -14.13 -1.40 9.85
N LYS A 215 -14.54 -0.81 8.72
CA LYS A 215 -13.68 0.00 7.84
C LYS A 215 -13.16 1.28 8.52
N SER A 216 -13.99 1.97 9.28
CA SER A 216 -13.64 3.28 9.86
C SER A 216 -14.05 3.44 11.32
N THR A 217 -15.24 2.98 11.71
CA THR A 217 -15.80 3.28 13.05
C THR A 217 -14.94 2.70 14.17
N VAL A 218 -14.47 1.46 14.05
CA VAL A 218 -13.58 0.83 15.04
C VAL A 218 -12.28 1.63 15.18
N GLY A 219 -11.58 1.93 14.07
CA GLY A 219 -10.33 2.69 14.10
C GLY A 219 -10.49 4.08 14.71
N THR A 220 -11.56 4.79 14.34
CA THR A 220 -11.88 6.13 14.91
C THR A 220 -12.18 6.03 16.41
N SER A 221 -12.90 4.99 16.85
CA SER A 221 -13.17 4.78 18.28
C SER A 221 -11.89 4.54 19.08
N LEU A 222 -10.95 3.76 18.53
CA LEU A 222 -9.64 3.55 19.14
C LEU A 222 -8.84 4.85 19.22
N LEU A 223 -8.83 5.66 18.15
CA LEU A 223 -8.11 6.92 18.11
C LEU A 223 -8.60 7.89 19.21
N VAL A 224 -9.92 8.06 19.32
CA VAL A 224 -10.53 8.95 20.32
C VAL A 224 -10.28 8.45 21.74
N GLU A 225 -10.40 7.14 21.99
CA GLU A 225 -10.17 6.57 23.30
C GLU A 225 -8.70 6.66 23.73
N LEU A 226 -7.76 6.42 22.80
CA LEU A 226 -6.33 6.62 23.06
C LEU A 226 -6.01 8.09 23.36
N ALA A 227 -6.58 9.02 22.61
CA ALA A 227 -6.40 10.45 22.86
C ALA A 227 -6.95 10.86 24.23
N ARG A 228 -8.11 10.33 24.62
CA ARG A 228 -8.71 10.57 25.94
C ARG A 228 -7.81 10.06 27.06
N VAL A 229 -7.41 8.78 27.02
CA VAL A 229 -6.58 8.15 28.05
C VAL A 229 -5.23 8.86 28.17
N MET A 230 -4.54 9.12 27.06
CA MET A 230 -3.24 9.81 27.11
C MET A 230 -3.37 11.24 27.62
N SER A 231 -4.44 11.96 27.24
CA SER A 231 -4.67 13.30 27.79
C SER A 231 -4.96 13.26 29.30
N GLU A 232 -5.66 12.26 29.80
CA GLU A 232 -5.93 12.08 31.23
C GLU A 232 -4.65 11.72 31.99
N MET A 233 -3.81 10.84 31.46
CA MET A 233 -2.51 10.52 32.06
C MET A 233 -1.63 11.77 32.23
N VAL A 234 -1.61 12.66 31.22
CA VAL A 234 -0.87 13.92 31.28
C VAL A 234 -1.45 14.87 32.32
N LYS A 235 -2.77 15.02 32.37
CA LYS A 235 -3.45 15.97 33.26
C LYS A 235 -3.50 15.53 34.72
N SER A 236 -3.79 14.25 34.95
CA SER A 236 -4.16 13.71 36.27
C SER A 236 -3.06 12.86 36.89
N GLU A 237 -2.28 12.14 36.09
CA GLU A 237 -1.30 11.16 36.57
C GLU A 237 0.15 11.67 36.49
N LYS A 238 0.35 12.94 36.12
CA LYS A 238 1.66 13.59 35.95
C LYS A 238 2.57 12.87 34.95
N PHE A 239 2.00 12.16 33.99
CA PHE A 239 2.78 11.61 32.88
C PHE A 239 3.33 12.77 32.02
N ILE A 240 4.64 12.79 31.81
CA ILE A 240 5.31 13.81 31.01
C ILE A 240 5.79 13.15 29.70
N PRO A 241 5.12 13.39 28.57
CA PRO A 241 5.56 12.85 27.29
C PRO A 241 6.88 13.52 26.89
N ARG A 242 7.91 12.73 26.57
CA ARG A 242 9.19 13.25 26.07
C ARG A 242 9.01 13.91 24.71
N ARG A 243 8.31 13.23 23.80
CA ARG A 243 8.01 13.66 22.42
C ARG A 243 6.55 14.08 22.25
N SER A 244 6.25 14.90 21.25
CA SER A 244 4.87 15.29 20.94
C SER A 244 4.09 14.15 20.29
N ILE A 245 2.79 14.05 20.60
CA ILE A 245 1.85 13.13 19.95
C ILE A 245 0.88 13.93 19.09
N ILE A 246 0.70 13.52 17.84
CA ILE A 246 -0.34 14.04 16.95
C ILE A 246 -1.38 12.94 16.73
N PHE A 247 -2.61 13.19 17.14
CA PHE A 247 -3.77 12.38 16.78
C PHE A 247 -4.39 12.95 15.51
N ALA A 248 -4.56 12.13 14.49
CA ALA A 248 -5.06 12.56 13.19
C ALA A 248 -6.27 11.73 12.74
N SER A 249 -7.42 12.38 12.57
CA SER A 249 -8.62 11.79 12.00
C SER A 249 -8.72 12.19 10.52
N TRP A 250 -8.31 11.26 9.66
CA TRP A 250 -8.23 11.46 8.21
C TRP A 250 -9.60 11.37 7.54
N SER A 251 -9.81 12.17 6.52
CA SER A 251 -10.99 12.14 5.65
C SER A 251 -10.60 11.78 4.22
N ALA A 252 -11.59 11.36 3.41
CA ALA A 252 -11.40 10.92 2.04
C ALA A 252 -10.37 9.77 1.87
N GLY A 253 -10.22 8.93 2.89
CA GLY A 253 -9.40 7.72 2.82
C GLY A 253 -9.91 6.72 1.78
N GLU A 254 -11.23 6.68 1.59
CA GLU A 254 -11.89 5.87 0.58
C GLU A 254 -11.50 6.20 -0.87
N TYR A 255 -10.90 7.37 -1.11
CA TYR A 255 -10.54 7.89 -2.42
C TYR A 255 -9.03 7.84 -2.68
N GLY A 256 -8.32 6.88 -2.05
CA GLY A 256 -6.88 6.72 -2.20
C GLY A 256 -6.08 7.46 -1.11
N SER A 257 -6.56 7.47 0.12
CA SER A 257 -5.89 8.14 1.25
C SER A 257 -5.71 9.65 1.07
N VAL A 258 -6.61 10.32 0.33
CA VAL A 258 -6.49 11.74 -0.06
C VAL A 258 -6.15 12.61 1.14
N GLY A 259 -6.98 12.61 2.20
CA GLY A 259 -6.71 13.48 3.35
C GLY A 259 -5.35 13.24 4.03
N ALA A 260 -4.87 12.00 4.06
CA ALA A 260 -3.56 11.69 4.64
C ALA A 260 -2.41 12.10 3.71
N THR A 261 -2.55 11.88 2.40
CA THR A 261 -1.52 12.22 1.41
C THR A 261 -1.41 13.72 1.17
N GLU A 262 -2.53 14.43 1.04
CA GLU A 262 -2.56 15.90 0.88
C GLU A 262 -1.89 16.62 2.06
N TRP A 263 -2.05 16.07 3.28
CA TRP A 263 -1.36 16.59 4.46
C TRP A 263 0.16 16.45 4.36
N LEU A 264 0.65 15.38 3.72
CA LEU A 264 2.08 15.15 3.50
C LEU A 264 2.66 15.98 2.34
N GLU A 265 1.84 16.46 1.42
CA GLU A 265 2.30 17.18 0.23
C GLU A 265 2.66 18.66 0.50
N VAL A 266 2.37 19.19 1.70
CA VAL A 266 2.71 20.58 2.07
C VAL A 266 4.16 20.64 2.57
N ASN A 267 5.10 21.06 1.72
CA ASN A 267 6.52 21.34 2.03
C ASN A 267 7.29 20.30 2.89
N SER A 268 8.25 19.59 2.28
CA SER A 268 9.26 18.74 2.95
C SER A 268 10.42 19.59 3.52
N PRO A 269 10.89 19.36 4.77
CA PRO A 269 11.96 18.37 5.01
C PRO A 269 11.91 17.56 6.35
N THR A 270 12.47 16.35 6.27
CA THR A 270 13.09 15.49 7.33
C THR A 270 12.26 14.64 8.31
N ASN A 271 12.80 13.43 8.55
CA ASN A 271 12.18 12.13 8.79
C ASN A 271 12.15 11.67 10.29
N PRO A 272 11.34 10.67 10.72
CA PRO A 272 10.96 10.30 12.11
C PRO A 272 11.34 8.86 12.52
N SER A 273 10.97 8.40 13.74
CA SER A 273 11.08 6.96 14.07
C SER A 273 10.30 6.43 15.28
N SER A 274 9.85 5.15 15.19
CA SER A 274 9.04 4.46 16.21
C SER A 274 9.13 2.91 16.54
N THR A 275 8.51 2.34 17.62
CA THR A 275 8.91 1.29 18.64
C THR A 275 8.23 -0.11 18.65
N LEU A 276 8.62 -0.93 19.67
CA LEU A 276 7.85 -1.87 20.53
C LEU A 276 8.09 -3.38 20.41
N TYR A 277 9.28 -3.80 20.81
CA TYR A 277 9.74 -5.19 20.86
C TYR A 277 9.59 -5.82 22.26
N ALA A 278 8.41 -6.26 22.69
CA ALA A 278 8.36 -7.02 23.96
C ALA A 278 7.39 -8.21 24.01
N GLN A 279 6.61 -8.50 22.95
CA GLN A 279 5.57 -9.53 23.07
C GLN A 279 5.42 -10.47 21.88
N VAL A 280 6.49 -10.70 21.11
CA VAL A 280 6.44 -11.73 20.06
C VAL A 280 7.74 -12.54 19.97
N ALA A 281 8.36 -12.80 21.11
CA ALA A 281 9.70 -13.39 21.26
C ALA A 281 9.85 -14.88 20.87
N GLY A 282 9.44 -15.26 19.66
CA GLY A 282 9.86 -16.51 19.00
C GLY A 282 10.83 -16.20 17.84
N PRO A 283 11.77 -17.08 17.48
CA PRO A 283 12.83 -16.74 16.52
C PRO A 283 12.38 -16.51 15.06
N ASN A 284 11.10 -16.73 14.71
CA ASN A 284 10.58 -16.67 13.32
C ASN A 284 9.14 -16.13 13.19
N TRP A 285 8.63 -15.34 14.14
CA TRP A 285 7.23 -14.88 14.09
C TRP A 285 6.99 -13.81 13.01
N GLU A 286 8.03 -13.03 12.67
CA GLU A 286 7.91 -11.90 11.75
C GLU A 286 7.47 -12.34 10.34
N GLU A 287 8.02 -13.44 9.83
CA GLU A 287 7.65 -13.99 8.51
C GLU A 287 6.21 -14.53 8.48
N SER A 288 5.62 -14.82 9.65
CA SER A 288 4.23 -15.31 9.78
C SER A 288 3.20 -14.20 10.00
N VAL A 289 3.63 -12.98 10.38
CA VAL A 289 2.72 -11.92 10.86
C VAL A 289 2.92 -10.58 10.14
N MET A 290 4.14 -10.27 9.65
CA MET A 290 4.40 -9.02 8.93
C MET A 290 4.07 -9.17 7.44
N VAL A 291 3.27 -8.24 6.93
CA VAL A 291 2.94 -8.13 5.50
C VAL A 291 3.54 -6.82 4.98
N PRO A 292 4.10 -6.79 3.75
CA PRO A 292 4.47 -5.52 3.12
C PRO A 292 3.27 -4.58 3.06
N MET A 293 3.46 -3.33 3.47
CA MET A 293 2.44 -2.28 3.43
C MET A 293 1.95 -2.06 1.98
N GLN A 294 0.64 -1.99 1.81
CA GLN A 294 -0.03 -1.89 0.51
C GLN A 294 -0.39 -0.43 0.19
N MET A 295 -0.57 -0.09 -1.09
CA MET A 295 -0.85 1.29 -1.53
C MET A 295 -2.19 1.84 -1.00
N ASP A 296 -3.12 0.97 -0.65
CA ASP A 296 -4.44 1.30 -0.11
C ASP A 296 -4.45 1.47 1.42
N ASP A 297 -3.33 1.27 2.11
CA ASP A 297 -3.18 1.60 3.53
C ASP A 297 -2.90 3.11 3.71
N ALA A 298 -3.61 3.77 4.63
CA ALA A 298 -3.38 5.18 4.96
C ALA A 298 -1.97 5.49 5.51
N ALA A 299 -1.24 4.46 5.96
CA ALA A 299 0.15 4.56 6.39
C ALA A 299 1.16 4.49 5.23
N TYR A 300 0.73 4.03 4.04
CA TYR A 300 1.62 3.89 2.88
C TYR A 300 2.22 5.23 2.42
N PRO A 301 1.47 6.34 2.33
CA PRO A 301 2.02 7.63 1.97
C PRO A 301 3.15 8.10 2.90
N PHE A 302 3.00 7.85 4.20
CA PHE A 302 4.01 8.19 5.21
C PHE A 302 5.32 7.45 4.93
N LEU A 303 5.24 6.14 4.70
CA LEU A 303 6.42 5.32 4.44
C LEU A 303 7.02 5.55 3.05
N ALA A 304 6.19 5.54 2.01
CA ALA A 304 6.63 5.49 0.61
C ALA A 304 6.95 6.87 0.03
N PHE A 305 6.29 7.94 0.47
CA PHE A 305 6.53 9.30 -0.04
C PHE A 305 7.35 10.15 0.91
N SER A 306 7.09 10.03 2.22
CA SER A 306 7.74 10.88 3.22
C SER A 306 8.91 10.21 3.94
N GLY A 307 9.10 8.90 3.75
CA GLY A 307 10.16 8.12 4.39
C GLY A 307 9.92 7.76 5.86
N ILE A 308 8.73 8.06 6.36
CA ILE A 308 8.37 7.94 7.78
C ILE A 308 8.18 6.45 8.12
N PRO A 309 8.99 5.86 9.02
CA PRO A 309 8.77 4.50 9.49
C PRO A 309 7.35 4.38 10.08
N SER A 310 6.54 3.54 9.43
CA SER A 310 5.11 3.47 9.70
C SER A 310 4.66 2.02 9.93
N VAL A 311 3.73 1.83 10.85
CA VAL A 311 3.07 0.54 11.10
C VAL A 311 1.57 0.70 10.91
N SER A 312 0.98 -0.24 10.18
CA SER A 312 -0.46 -0.49 10.13
C SER A 312 -0.66 -1.90 10.64
N PHE A 313 -1.58 -2.08 11.60
CA PHE A 313 -1.91 -3.40 12.12
C PHE A 313 -3.42 -3.59 12.20
N ARG A 314 -3.84 -4.85 12.10
CA ARG A 314 -5.23 -5.27 12.23
C ARG A 314 -5.28 -6.68 12.80
N PHE A 315 -6.34 -7.00 13.52
CA PHE A 315 -6.61 -8.38 13.93
C PHE A 315 -7.51 -9.06 12.91
N THR A 316 -7.00 -10.12 12.31
CA THR A 316 -7.70 -10.92 11.30
C THR A 316 -7.94 -12.34 11.82
N SER A 317 -9.01 -12.98 11.33
CA SER A 317 -9.22 -14.40 11.58
C SER A 317 -8.23 -15.23 10.76
N ARG A 318 -7.83 -16.40 11.29
CA ARG A 318 -7.07 -17.41 10.52
C ARG A 318 -7.88 -18.01 9.37
N THR A 319 -9.20 -17.93 9.44
CA THR A 319 -10.14 -18.58 8.49
C THR A 319 -10.55 -17.69 7.32
N GLY A 320 -10.01 -16.48 7.20
CA GLY A 320 -10.28 -15.56 6.10
C GLY A 320 -10.49 -14.10 6.52
N SER A 321 -10.56 -13.22 5.54
CA SER A 321 -10.87 -11.79 5.71
C SER A 321 -12.33 -11.58 6.09
N TYR A 322 -12.65 -10.47 6.76
CA TYR A 322 -14.02 -10.07 7.04
C TYR A 322 -14.75 -9.75 5.73
N PRO A 323 -15.78 -10.53 5.33
CA PRO A 323 -16.30 -10.49 3.96
C PRO A 323 -17.06 -9.21 3.65
N TYR A 324 -17.60 -8.52 4.66
CA TYR A 324 -18.38 -7.31 4.47
C TYR A 324 -17.53 -6.03 4.43
N PHE A 325 -16.20 -6.14 4.59
CA PHE A 325 -15.29 -4.99 4.61
C PHE A 325 -15.40 -4.18 3.31
N GLY A 326 -15.66 -2.87 3.43
CA GLY A 326 -15.79 -1.97 2.27
C GLY A 326 -17.10 -2.11 1.49
N THR A 327 -18.11 -2.77 2.06
CA THR A 327 -19.46 -2.92 1.47
C THR A 327 -20.50 -2.18 2.31
N LEU A 328 -21.70 -1.95 1.75
CA LEU A 328 -22.84 -1.42 2.51
C LEU A 328 -23.27 -2.33 3.67
N LEU A 329 -22.83 -3.60 3.65
CA LEU A 329 -23.11 -4.58 4.68
C LEU A 329 -22.13 -4.49 5.87
N ASP A 330 -21.16 -3.58 5.86
CA ASP A 330 -20.25 -3.32 6.98
C ASP A 330 -20.96 -2.64 8.15
N THR A 331 -21.68 -3.45 8.92
CA THR A 331 -22.56 -3.00 10.00
C THR A 331 -22.13 -3.57 11.35
N ARG A 332 -22.46 -2.86 12.43
CA ARG A 332 -22.17 -3.28 13.81
C ARG A 332 -22.63 -4.72 14.12
N PRO A 333 -23.88 -5.14 13.81
CA PRO A 333 -24.32 -6.50 14.11
C PRO A 333 -23.49 -7.56 13.38
N LYS A 334 -23.16 -7.32 12.09
CA LYS A 334 -22.37 -8.27 11.29
C LYS A 334 -20.93 -8.40 11.79
N LEU A 335 -20.29 -7.29 12.17
CA LEU A 335 -18.95 -7.35 12.78
C LEU A 335 -19.00 -8.04 14.16
N ASN A 336 -20.03 -7.76 14.95
CA ASN A 336 -20.18 -8.41 16.26
C ASN A 336 -20.38 -9.92 16.12
N SER A 337 -21.20 -10.36 15.16
CA SER A 337 -21.34 -11.78 14.84
C SER A 337 -20.04 -12.40 14.34
N ALA A 338 -19.30 -11.74 13.45
CA ALA A 338 -18.03 -12.24 12.93
C ALA A 338 -16.93 -12.38 14.00
N THR A 339 -17.01 -11.58 15.06
CA THR A 339 -16.08 -11.63 16.20
C THR A 339 -16.59 -12.50 17.37
N GLY A 340 -17.66 -13.28 17.17
CA GLY A 340 -18.24 -14.11 18.22
C GLY A 340 -18.80 -13.30 19.40
N GLN A 341 -19.40 -12.14 19.10
CA GLN A 341 -19.90 -11.13 20.04
C GLN A 341 -18.80 -10.47 20.90
N ARG A 342 -17.55 -10.46 20.44
CA ARG A 342 -16.38 -9.94 21.18
C ARG A 342 -15.76 -8.69 20.57
N THR A 343 -16.44 -7.97 19.68
CA THR A 343 -15.87 -6.80 18.98
C THR A 343 -15.24 -5.80 19.96
N ALA A 344 -15.93 -5.46 21.05
CA ALA A 344 -15.42 -4.52 22.04
C ALA A 344 -14.13 -5.04 22.72
N LYS A 345 -14.06 -6.32 23.07
CA LYS A 345 -12.88 -6.92 23.70
C LYS A 345 -11.67 -6.91 22.76
N VAL A 346 -11.92 -7.25 21.48
CA VAL A 346 -10.89 -7.22 20.44
C VAL A 346 -10.41 -5.79 20.18
N ALA A 347 -11.32 -4.82 20.17
CA ALA A 347 -10.99 -3.40 20.05
C ALA A 347 -10.13 -2.92 21.22
N VAL A 348 -10.46 -3.28 22.47
CA VAL A 348 -9.64 -2.94 23.64
C VAL A 348 -8.22 -3.53 23.52
N ALA A 349 -8.08 -4.78 23.09
CA ALA A 349 -6.76 -5.37 22.87
C ALA A 349 -5.97 -4.61 21.78
N ALA A 350 -6.65 -4.18 20.70
CA ALA A 350 -6.01 -3.38 19.65
C ALA A 350 -5.59 -2.00 20.17
N ALA A 351 -6.42 -1.35 20.99
CA ALA A 351 -6.09 -0.10 21.67
C ALA A 351 -4.87 -0.28 22.57
N GLN A 352 -4.78 -1.36 23.34
CA GLN A 352 -3.65 -1.63 24.22
C GLN A 352 -2.35 -1.79 23.44
N VAL A 353 -2.36 -2.50 22.30
CA VAL A 353 -1.19 -2.63 21.43
C VAL A 353 -0.77 -1.27 20.87
N ALA A 354 -1.70 -0.52 20.27
CA ALA A 354 -1.41 0.82 19.73
C ALA A 354 -0.92 1.80 20.82
N GLY A 355 -1.56 1.78 21.98
CA GLY A 355 -1.24 2.62 23.12
C GLY A 355 0.14 2.31 23.69
N GLN A 356 0.47 1.03 23.86
CA GLN A 356 1.83 0.64 24.25
C GLN A 356 2.86 1.12 23.23
N MET A 357 2.58 0.94 21.92
CA MET A 357 3.51 1.36 20.86
C MET A 357 3.77 2.86 20.97
N ALA A 358 2.70 3.65 21.00
CA ALA A 358 2.75 5.09 21.23
C ALA A 358 3.53 5.45 22.50
N MET A 359 3.29 4.76 23.61
CA MET A 359 3.98 5.08 24.88
C MET A 359 5.48 4.85 24.80
N LYS A 360 5.96 3.72 24.26
CA LYS A 360 7.42 3.51 24.11
C LYS A 360 8.06 4.58 23.24
N LEU A 361 7.30 5.22 22.35
CA LEU A 361 7.83 6.26 21.48
C LEU A 361 7.99 7.60 22.12
N VAL A 362 7.00 7.86 22.93
CA VAL A 362 6.81 9.15 23.52
C VAL A 362 7.59 9.22 24.81
N HIS A 363 7.82 8.10 25.47
CA HIS A 363 8.47 8.04 26.78
C HIS A 363 9.97 7.73 26.71
N ASP A 364 10.39 6.73 25.94
CA ASP A 364 11.76 6.21 26.04
C ASP A 364 12.80 7.22 25.51
N HIS A 365 13.97 7.27 26.15
CA HIS A 365 15.04 8.21 25.80
C HIS A 365 15.55 7.92 24.39
N LEU A 366 15.94 6.67 24.14
CA LEU A 366 16.35 6.17 22.83
C LEU A 366 15.15 5.69 22.02
N LEU A 367 15.10 6.08 20.74
CA LEU A 367 14.13 5.58 19.78
C LEU A 367 14.42 4.10 19.47
N GLN A 368 13.47 3.23 19.80
CA GLN A 368 13.59 1.78 19.56
C GLN A 368 13.31 1.42 18.09
N LEU A 369 14.14 1.93 17.18
CA LEU A 369 14.19 1.50 15.79
C LEU A 369 15.46 0.70 15.50
N ASP A 370 15.26 -0.50 14.96
CA ASP A 370 16.35 -1.38 14.58
C ASP A 370 16.76 -1.12 13.12
N VAL A 371 17.66 -0.15 12.95
CA VAL A 371 18.26 0.19 11.66
C VAL A 371 19.24 -0.90 11.16
N ALA A 372 19.72 -1.78 12.05
CA ALA A 372 20.61 -2.88 11.68
C ALA A 372 19.85 -3.96 10.90
N ARG A 373 18.54 -4.19 11.17
CA ARG A 373 17.68 -5.08 10.38
C ARG A 373 17.66 -4.76 8.89
N TYR A 374 17.78 -3.49 8.50
CA TYR A 374 17.82 -3.14 7.08
C TYR A 374 19.02 -3.78 6.36
N SER A 375 20.15 -4.01 7.04
CA SER A 375 21.31 -4.66 6.41
C SER A 375 20.99 -6.08 5.96
N SER A 376 20.22 -6.84 6.76
CA SER A 376 19.81 -8.20 6.37
C SER A 376 18.80 -8.19 5.24
N ARG A 377 17.87 -7.22 5.22
CA ARG A 377 16.89 -7.05 4.13
C ARG A 377 17.57 -6.67 2.82
N ILE A 378 18.41 -5.63 2.82
CA ILE A 378 19.17 -5.19 1.65
C ILE A 378 20.04 -6.34 1.14
N ARG A 379 20.68 -7.10 2.03
CA ARG A 379 21.46 -8.28 1.63
C ARG A 379 20.62 -9.33 0.89
N LYS A 380 19.41 -9.66 1.38
CA LYS A 380 18.50 -10.60 0.70
C LYS A 380 18.20 -10.12 -0.72
N ASP A 381 17.86 -8.83 -0.87
CA ASP A 381 17.51 -8.24 -2.17
C ASP A 381 18.74 -8.19 -3.12
N VAL A 382 19.93 -7.84 -2.61
CA VAL A 382 21.19 -7.82 -3.38
C VAL A 382 21.59 -9.22 -3.86
N VAL A 383 21.43 -10.25 -3.02
CA VAL A 383 21.69 -11.64 -3.41
C VAL A 383 20.72 -12.11 -4.51
N GLN A 384 19.44 -11.77 -4.39
CA GLN A 384 18.44 -12.08 -5.41
C GLN A 384 18.78 -11.38 -6.74
N MET A 385 19.12 -10.09 -6.70
CA MET A 385 19.55 -9.34 -7.89
C MET A 385 20.81 -9.93 -8.52
N ASN A 386 21.80 -10.34 -7.72
CA ASN A 386 23.03 -10.94 -8.26
C ASN A 386 22.74 -12.24 -9.04
N ARG A 387 21.83 -13.07 -8.54
CA ARG A 387 21.40 -14.31 -9.24
C ARG A 387 20.71 -13.99 -10.57
N LEU A 388 19.80 -13.01 -10.57
CA LEU A 388 19.10 -12.57 -11.78
C LEU A 388 20.09 -12.00 -12.80
N LEU A 389 20.99 -11.12 -12.37
CA LEU A 389 22.01 -10.52 -13.22
C LEU A 389 22.89 -11.59 -13.87
N TYR A 390 23.33 -12.59 -13.10
CA TYR A 390 24.11 -13.71 -13.63
C TYR A 390 23.35 -14.48 -14.72
N SER A 391 22.06 -14.78 -14.50
CA SER A 391 21.24 -15.47 -15.50
C SER A 391 21.05 -14.67 -16.80
N LEU A 392 20.93 -13.34 -16.71
CA LEU A 392 20.76 -12.47 -17.87
C LEU A 392 22.08 -12.25 -18.64
N LYS A 393 23.22 -12.23 -17.93
CA LYS A 393 24.54 -12.21 -18.57
C LYS A 393 24.79 -13.49 -19.36
N GLN A 394 24.43 -14.66 -18.82
CA GLN A 394 24.51 -15.92 -19.56
C GLN A 394 23.63 -15.92 -20.81
N ALA A 395 22.46 -15.28 -20.74
CA ALA A 395 21.56 -15.10 -21.88
C ALA A 395 22.03 -14.01 -22.87
N LYS A 396 23.18 -13.35 -22.65
CA LYS A 396 23.73 -12.23 -23.45
C LYS A 396 22.78 -11.03 -23.57
N LEU A 397 21.85 -10.87 -22.63
CA LEU A 397 20.88 -9.77 -22.60
C LEU A 397 21.42 -8.50 -21.93
N LEU A 398 22.55 -8.60 -21.21
CA LEU A 398 23.18 -7.49 -20.52
C LEU A 398 24.68 -7.44 -20.81
N PRO A 399 25.29 -6.24 -20.80
CA PRO A 399 26.73 -6.10 -20.99
C PRO A 399 27.54 -6.83 -19.91
N GLU A 400 28.65 -7.46 -20.31
CA GLU A 400 29.56 -8.11 -19.36
C GLU A 400 30.19 -7.12 -18.37
N THR A 401 30.34 -5.85 -18.79
CA THR A 401 30.94 -4.74 -18.04
C THR A 401 30.12 -4.30 -16.81
N LEU A 402 28.83 -4.64 -16.72
CA LEU A 402 28.01 -4.27 -15.58
C LEU A 402 28.36 -5.10 -14.34
N THR A 403 28.91 -4.51 -13.29
CA THR A 403 29.34 -5.24 -12.08
C THR A 403 28.44 -4.96 -10.88
N MET A 404 28.39 -5.92 -9.95
CA MET A 404 27.74 -5.75 -8.64
C MET A 404 28.65 -5.08 -7.60
N GLN A 405 29.89 -4.71 -7.97
CA GLN A 405 30.92 -4.26 -7.05
C GLN A 405 30.46 -3.05 -6.22
N TRP A 406 29.93 -2.02 -6.88
CA TRP A 406 29.45 -0.81 -6.21
C TRP A 406 28.27 -1.07 -5.28
N LEU A 407 27.31 -1.90 -5.69
CA LEU A 407 26.16 -2.24 -4.87
C LEU A 407 26.55 -3.08 -3.64
N MET A 408 27.51 -3.99 -3.81
CA MET A 408 28.08 -4.78 -2.69
C MET A 408 28.90 -3.90 -1.75
N SER A 409 29.67 -2.94 -2.28
CA SER A 409 30.40 -1.95 -1.48
C SER A 409 29.45 -1.08 -0.66
N ALA A 410 28.38 -0.55 -1.28
CA ALA A 410 27.35 0.22 -0.59
C ALA A 410 26.65 -0.57 0.53
N LEU A 411 26.32 -1.85 0.29
CA LEU A 411 25.79 -2.75 1.33
C LEU A 411 26.80 -2.95 2.47
N GLY A 412 28.09 -3.10 2.14
CA GLY A 412 29.18 -3.20 3.12
C GLY A 412 29.28 -1.95 4.00
N SER A 413 29.29 -0.77 3.37
CA SER A 413 29.29 0.55 4.04
C SER A 413 28.10 0.69 4.98
N TYR A 414 26.87 0.38 4.51
CA TYR A 414 25.68 0.43 5.36
C TYR A 414 25.79 -0.51 6.55
N SER A 415 26.28 -1.73 6.33
CA SER A 415 26.42 -2.75 7.38
C SER A 415 27.46 -2.36 8.43
N ARG A 416 28.55 -1.66 8.04
CA ARG A 416 29.54 -1.11 8.98
C ARG A 416 28.95 0.07 9.75
N ALA A 417 28.29 1.00 9.06
CA ALA A 417 27.70 2.19 9.67
C ALA A 417 26.60 1.83 10.70
N SER A 418 25.76 0.83 10.40
CA SER A 418 24.74 0.36 11.36
C SER A 418 25.36 -0.30 12.59
N ARG A 419 26.40 -1.13 12.43
CA ARG A 419 27.15 -1.73 13.55
C ARG A 419 27.87 -0.68 14.39
N ALA A 420 28.47 0.32 13.75
CA ALA A 420 29.12 1.43 14.44
C ALA A 420 28.12 2.23 15.27
N LEU A 421 26.92 2.52 14.74
CA LEU A 421 25.86 3.16 15.51
C LEU A 421 25.44 2.30 16.71
N THR A 422 25.22 0.99 16.54
CA THR A 422 24.89 0.10 17.67
C THR A 422 25.95 0.15 18.75
N SER A 423 27.23 0.06 18.37
CA SER A 423 28.34 0.18 19.33
C SER A 423 28.39 1.57 19.97
N THR A 424 28.07 2.64 19.22
CA THR A 424 28.00 4.00 19.79
C THR A 424 26.90 4.08 20.85
N ILE A 425 25.71 3.52 20.57
CA ILE A 425 24.57 3.50 21.51
C ILE A 425 24.96 2.77 22.80
N GLU A 426 25.64 1.63 22.70
CA GLU A 426 26.08 0.84 23.87
C GLU A 426 27.10 1.57 24.75
N ASN A 427 27.91 2.44 24.16
CA ASN A 427 29.00 3.15 24.83
C ASN A 427 28.66 4.61 25.21
N THR A 428 27.46 5.09 24.92
CA THR A 428 27.04 6.48 25.17
C THR A 428 26.15 6.56 26.41
N ASP A 429 26.36 7.58 27.25
CA ASP A 429 25.44 7.89 28.34
C ASP A 429 24.12 8.46 27.79
N LEU A 430 23.04 7.68 27.89
CA LEU A 430 21.72 8.06 27.40
C LEU A 430 21.00 9.09 28.29
N THR A 431 21.56 9.42 29.46
CA THR A 431 21.05 10.49 30.32
C THR A 431 21.48 11.87 29.83
N ASP A 432 22.58 11.95 29.09
CA ASP A 432 22.96 13.15 28.35
C ASP A 432 21.96 13.39 27.22
N MET A 433 21.21 14.49 27.34
CA MET A 433 20.17 14.87 26.40
C MET A 433 20.71 15.12 25.00
N GLU A 434 21.89 15.73 24.87
CA GLU A 434 22.45 16.12 23.58
C GLU A 434 23.00 14.89 22.84
N ALA A 435 23.75 14.03 23.55
CA ALA A 435 24.23 12.77 23.01
C ALA A 435 23.07 11.85 22.61
N CYS A 436 22.05 11.72 23.46
CA CYS A 436 20.85 10.94 23.15
C CYS A 436 20.08 11.51 21.95
N ARG A 437 19.99 12.84 21.84
CA ARG A 437 19.35 13.51 20.70
C ARG A 437 20.10 13.28 19.39
N ASN A 438 21.43 13.35 19.40
CA ASN A 438 22.25 13.04 18.23
C ASN A 438 22.07 11.58 17.76
N LEU A 439 22.08 10.62 18.70
CA LEU A 439 21.79 9.22 18.40
C LEU A 439 20.39 9.04 17.79
N ASN A 440 19.38 9.66 18.37
CA ASN A 440 18.01 9.62 17.86
C ASN A 440 17.90 10.24 16.46
N ASP A 441 18.58 11.35 16.19
CA ASP A 441 18.60 11.98 14.87
C ASP A 441 19.26 11.07 13.83
N ARG A 442 20.34 10.35 14.18
CA ARG A 442 20.96 9.34 13.30
C ARG A 442 20.00 8.20 13.00
N ILE A 443 19.23 7.73 13.98
CA ILE A 443 18.21 6.69 13.81
C ILE A 443 17.08 7.17 12.87
N MET A 444 16.59 8.39 13.08
CA MET A 444 15.48 8.99 12.33
C MET A 444 15.81 9.26 10.85
N ARG A 445 17.09 9.52 10.53
CA ARG A 445 17.55 9.78 9.15
C ARG A 445 17.49 8.55 8.25
N VAL A 446 17.49 7.35 8.81
CA VAL A 446 17.51 6.11 8.03
C VAL A 446 16.13 5.80 7.50
N THR A 447 15.95 6.05 6.21
CA THR A 447 14.75 5.65 5.46
C THR A 447 15.07 4.43 4.62
N PRO A 448 14.19 3.40 4.55
CA PRO A 448 14.37 2.33 3.58
C PRO A 448 14.34 2.89 2.16
N PRO A 449 15.28 2.51 1.27
CA PRO A 449 15.18 2.80 -0.14
C PRO A 449 13.99 2.02 -0.71
N ARG A 450 12.82 2.67 -0.87
CA ARG A 450 11.70 2.11 -1.62
C ARG A 450 11.29 3.09 -2.71
N PRO A 451 11.31 2.69 -3.99
CA PRO A 451 10.77 3.51 -5.05
C PRO A 451 9.25 3.63 -4.91
N ARG A 452 8.71 4.74 -5.45
CA ARG A 452 7.28 5.12 -5.46
C ARG A 452 6.32 4.07 -6.05
N SER A 453 6.83 3.01 -6.68
CA SER A 453 6.06 1.88 -7.21
C SER A 453 6.94 0.63 -7.21
N ASN A 454 6.36 -0.55 -6.92
CA ASN A 454 7.04 -1.84 -7.00
C ASN A 454 7.65 -2.10 -8.40
N ASN A 455 7.06 -1.51 -9.44
CA ASN A 455 7.48 -1.64 -10.84
C ASN A 455 8.74 -0.80 -11.18
N LEU A 456 9.18 0.08 -10.28
CA LEU A 456 10.37 0.94 -10.47
C LEU A 456 11.60 0.40 -9.72
N THR A 457 11.55 -0.84 -9.24
CA THR A 457 12.69 -1.48 -8.59
C THR A 457 13.63 -2.11 -9.62
N PRO A 458 14.96 -2.08 -9.41
CA PRO A 458 15.90 -2.78 -10.30
C PRO A 458 15.58 -4.27 -10.44
N ALA A 459 15.06 -4.90 -9.38
CA ALA A 459 14.63 -6.30 -9.40
C ALA A 459 13.43 -6.53 -10.34
N ALA A 460 12.41 -5.66 -10.31
CA ALA A 460 11.28 -5.75 -11.24
C ALA A 460 11.74 -5.60 -12.70
N SER A 461 12.61 -4.64 -12.99
CA SER A 461 13.18 -4.44 -14.33
C SER A 461 14.01 -5.64 -14.81
N LEU A 462 14.77 -6.29 -13.91
CA LEU A 462 15.47 -7.54 -14.23
C LEU A 462 14.50 -8.67 -14.57
N HIS A 463 13.37 -8.76 -13.87
CA HIS A 463 12.32 -9.73 -14.19
C HIS A 463 11.67 -9.44 -15.54
N SER A 464 11.39 -8.17 -15.87
CA SER A 464 10.86 -7.75 -17.18
C SER A 464 11.84 -8.05 -18.33
N LEU A 465 13.15 -7.79 -18.11
CA LEU A 465 14.22 -8.13 -19.07
C LEU A 465 14.31 -9.64 -19.29
N LYS A 466 14.20 -10.44 -18.22
CA LYS A 466 14.23 -11.91 -18.31
C LYS A 466 13.07 -12.47 -19.12
N ASN A 467 11.89 -11.86 -18.98
CA ASN A 467 10.68 -12.30 -19.65
C ASN A 467 10.48 -11.65 -21.03
N GLN A 468 11.49 -10.92 -21.56
CA GLN A 468 11.41 -10.17 -22.83
C GLN A 468 10.11 -9.36 -22.96
N SER A 469 9.67 -8.77 -21.85
CA SER A 469 8.42 -8.03 -21.83
C SER A 469 8.54 -6.74 -22.65
N PRO A 470 7.43 -6.17 -23.15
CA PRO A 470 7.44 -4.90 -23.91
C PRO A 470 8.06 -3.72 -23.13
N GLU A 471 8.14 -3.85 -21.79
CA GLU A 471 8.74 -2.88 -20.87
C GLU A 471 10.25 -3.09 -20.65
N SER A 472 10.90 -3.96 -21.43
CA SER A 472 12.33 -4.24 -21.29
C SER A 472 13.20 -3.09 -21.80
N ASP A 473 13.73 -2.28 -20.88
CA ASP A 473 14.68 -1.21 -21.17
C ASP A 473 15.95 -1.37 -20.33
N VAL A 474 17.06 -1.65 -21.01
CA VAL A 474 18.39 -1.87 -20.41
C VAL A 474 18.92 -0.58 -19.78
N ASP A 475 18.65 0.58 -20.38
CA ASP A 475 19.11 1.86 -19.88
C ASP A 475 18.26 2.32 -18.69
N ALA A 476 16.95 2.07 -18.71
CA ALA A 476 16.11 2.24 -17.52
C ALA A 476 16.60 1.37 -16.35
N PHE A 477 16.94 0.10 -16.61
CA PHE A 477 17.51 -0.77 -15.59
C PHE A 477 18.85 -0.23 -15.05
N ARG A 478 19.77 0.21 -15.91
CA ARG A 478 21.06 0.79 -15.49
C ARG A 478 20.87 1.99 -14.57
N ASN A 479 19.96 2.90 -14.92
CA ASN A 479 19.65 4.08 -14.12
C ASN A 479 19.07 3.70 -12.76
N GLN A 480 18.12 2.76 -12.73
CA GLN A 480 17.55 2.26 -11.47
C GLN A 480 18.60 1.56 -10.60
N PHE A 481 19.49 0.77 -11.21
CA PHE A 481 20.57 0.08 -10.53
C PHE A 481 21.57 1.06 -9.90
N ALA A 482 21.98 2.08 -10.65
CA ALA A 482 22.84 3.15 -10.15
C ALA A 482 22.17 3.93 -9.02
N LEU A 483 20.90 4.32 -9.19
CA LEU A 483 20.14 5.04 -8.17
C LEU A 483 20.00 4.23 -6.88
N ALA A 484 19.68 2.93 -6.97
CA ALA A 484 19.59 2.06 -5.81
C ALA A 484 20.92 1.96 -5.06
N THR A 485 22.03 1.85 -5.79
CA THR A 485 23.38 1.80 -5.23
C THR A 485 23.72 3.09 -4.46
N TRP A 486 23.54 4.25 -5.10
CA TRP A 486 23.78 5.55 -4.48
C TRP A 486 22.84 5.82 -3.30
N THR A 487 21.61 5.34 -3.35
CA THR A 487 20.68 5.49 -2.23
C THR A 487 21.14 4.71 -1.00
N ILE A 488 21.58 3.45 -1.17
CA ILE A 488 22.11 2.63 -0.06
C ILE A 488 23.38 3.27 0.52
N GLN A 489 24.28 3.75 -0.34
CA GLN A 489 25.48 4.46 0.11
C GLN A 489 25.14 5.76 0.84
N GLY A 490 24.16 6.54 0.35
CA GLY A 490 23.66 7.73 1.01
C GLY A 490 23.10 7.43 2.41
N CYS A 491 22.34 6.33 2.55
CA CYS A 491 21.85 5.87 3.85
C CYS A 491 23.01 5.49 4.79
N ALA A 492 24.06 4.84 4.28
CA ALA A 492 25.25 4.51 5.08
C ALA A 492 25.95 5.78 5.60
N ASN A 493 26.14 6.77 4.73
CA ASN A 493 26.75 8.06 5.08
C ASN A 493 25.92 8.81 6.12
N ALA A 494 24.59 8.82 5.98
CA ALA A 494 23.69 9.44 6.96
C ALA A 494 23.75 8.78 8.35
N LEU A 495 23.99 7.47 8.38
CA LEU A 495 24.14 6.67 9.61
C LEU A 495 25.47 6.90 10.33
N ALA A 496 26.56 7.10 9.58
CA ALA A 496 27.90 7.27 10.13
C ALA A 496 28.02 8.54 10.99
N GLY A 497 27.22 9.57 10.73
CA GLY A 497 27.24 10.83 11.49
C GLY A 497 28.29 11.82 10.99
N ASN A 498 29.50 11.35 10.66
CA ASN A 498 30.53 12.09 9.92
C ASN A 498 30.73 11.48 8.53
N VAL A 499 30.63 12.30 7.49
CA VAL A 499 30.77 11.89 6.08
C VAL A 499 32.17 11.32 5.78
N TRP A 500 33.17 11.64 6.60
CA TRP A 500 34.57 11.25 6.44
C TRP A 500 34.97 9.96 7.18
N GLU A 501 34.08 9.36 7.99
CA GLU A 501 34.39 8.16 8.78
C GLU A 501 34.15 6.84 8.03
N LEU A 502 33.66 6.89 6.79
CA LEU A 502 33.54 5.72 5.95
C LEU A 502 34.76 5.61 5.06
N ASP A 503 35.46 4.47 5.13
CA ASP A 503 36.63 4.17 4.30
C ASP A 503 36.34 4.52 2.83
N ASN A 504 37.10 5.49 2.32
CA ASN A 504 37.03 5.96 0.93
C ASN A 504 37.88 5.11 -0.02
N GLU A 505 38.44 3.99 0.45
CA GLU A 505 39.11 3.02 -0.42
C GLU A 505 38.06 2.10 -1.07
N ILE A 506 37.75 2.43 -2.34
CA ILE A 506 36.85 1.68 -3.22
C ILE A 506 37.59 0.55 -3.93
#